data_AF-A0A6L4Y8N0-F1
#
_entry.id   AF-A0A6L4Y8N0-F1
#
_cell.length_a   1.000
_cell.length_b   1.000
_cell.length_c   1.000
_cell.angle_alpha   90.00
_cell.angle_beta   90.00
_cell.angle_gamma   90.00
#
_symmetry.space_group_name_H-M   'P 1'
#
loop_
_entity.id
_entity.type
_entity.pdbx_description
1 polymer ?
#
loop_
_entity_poly.entity_id
_entity_poly.type
_entity_poly.pdbx_seq_one_letter_code
_entity_poly.pdbx_strand_id
1 'polypeptide(L)'
;MKLREALAKGKFLVTTEIQAPIDEEPEGLVKTFNLVRGRVDGISVSEVEIEGIVGDTIKTCEVLKQNRFEAIYQTSTRQKNRLQLQKDLTLAHEAGVENLLVFTEDYRITGDSLQEIMFFHVDSGKLASVLEHMREGETVDGKELPFKAEFVLGSGVESSWGKNVPELEMKEMEEMTGIGTGYFLTTPVFDLDRFEKFVKTVETFGVPVIAEVMILRTAGMGRFLNRHFKSGLVPEWIIQKLAKASDKQKASIYLFADIVTGLKDICQGIHIITIGGEEKLRYYLDAAKLR
;
A
#
# COMPACT_ATOMS: atom_id res chain seq x y z
N MET A 1 -0.67 -3.74 18.64
CA MET A 1 -1.89 -2.93 18.49
C MET A 1 -2.43 -3.22 17.11
N LYS A 2 -3.73 -3.44 16.95
CA LYS A 2 -4.30 -3.71 15.61
C LYS A 2 -4.34 -2.42 14.79
N LEU A 3 -4.29 -2.52 13.45
CA LEU A 3 -4.35 -1.35 12.56
C LEU A 3 -5.62 -0.52 12.78
N ARG A 4 -6.78 -1.18 12.95
CA ARG A 4 -8.06 -0.54 13.31
C ARG A 4 -7.95 0.38 14.53
N GLU A 5 -7.29 -0.09 15.59
CA GLU A 5 -7.11 0.65 16.84
C GLU A 5 -6.13 1.82 16.67
N ALA A 6 -5.11 1.62 15.82
CA ALA A 6 -4.10 2.63 15.55
C ALA A 6 -4.69 3.82 14.76
N LEU A 7 -5.52 3.53 13.76
CA LEU A 7 -6.33 4.52 13.03
C LEU A 7 -7.26 5.29 13.98
N ALA A 8 -8.04 4.57 14.79
CA ALA A 8 -9.00 5.18 15.71
C ALA A 8 -8.36 6.10 16.77
N LYS A 9 -7.11 5.84 17.16
CA LYS A 9 -6.34 6.66 18.11
C LYS A 9 -5.61 7.84 17.46
N GLY A 10 -5.68 7.99 16.13
CA GLY A 10 -4.90 9.00 15.41
C GLY A 10 -3.39 8.84 15.59
N LYS A 11 -2.91 7.61 15.80
CA LYS A 11 -1.46 7.34 15.85
C LYS A 11 -0.89 7.59 14.46
N PHE A 12 0.29 8.22 14.38
CA PHE A 12 1.06 8.24 13.14
C PHE A 12 1.40 6.80 12.71
N LEU A 13 0.79 6.34 11.63
CA LEU A 13 0.92 4.96 11.17
C LEU A 13 2.23 4.75 10.41
N VAL A 14 2.84 3.58 10.64
CA VAL A 14 3.98 3.12 9.83
C VAL A 14 3.63 1.75 9.28
N THR A 15 3.38 1.66 7.99
CA THR A 15 3.16 0.38 7.30
C THR A 15 4.26 0.14 6.28
N THR A 16 4.40 -1.09 5.80
CA THR A 16 5.39 -1.46 4.79
C THR A 16 4.80 -2.46 3.82
N GLU A 17 5.27 -2.45 2.59
CA GLU A 17 4.88 -3.42 1.56
C GLU A 17 5.93 -4.52 1.43
N ILE A 18 5.46 -5.72 1.10
CA ILE A 18 6.26 -6.79 0.53
C ILE A 18 5.54 -7.41 -0.65
N GLN A 19 6.35 -8.01 -1.51
CA GLN A 19 5.91 -8.89 -2.56
C GLN A 19 5.75 -10.31 -2.01
N ALA A 20 4.66 -10.98 -2.38
CA ALA A 20 4.53 -12.40 -2.10
C ALA A 20 5.70 -13.17 -2.75
N PRO A 21 6.37 -14.08 -2.03
CA PRO A 21 7.45 -14.86 -2.58
C PRO A 21 6.89 -15.84 -3.62
N ILE A 22 7.64 -16.02 -4.71
CA ILE A 22 7.27 -16.92 -5.82
C ILE A 22 7.96 -18.28 -5.69
N ASP A 23 9.26 -18.28 -5.38
CA ASP A 23 10.11 -19.48 -5.33
C ASP A 23 10.57 -19.86 -3.91
N GLU A 24 10.10 -19.14 -2.90
CA GLU A 24 10.53 -19.32 -1.51
C GLU A 24 9.33 -19.41 -0.57
N GLU A 25 9.53 -20.14 0.53
CA GLU A 25 8.54 -20.25 1.60
C GLU A 25 8.43 -18.91 2.38
N PRO A 26 7.21 -18.39 2.65
CA PRO A 26 7.00 -17.10 3.32
C PRO A 26 7.66 -16.95 4.71
N GLU A 27 8.03 -18.05 5.35
CA GLU A 27 8.73 -18.09 6.64
C GLU A 27 10.06 -17.32 6.63
N GLY A 28 10.71 -17.18 5.46
CA GLY A 28 11.89 -16.33 5.30
C GLY A 28 11.61 -14.88 5.67
N LEU A 29 10.44 -14.35 5.30
CA LEU A 29 10.02 -12.97 5.56
C LEU A 29 9.84 -12.70 7.06
N VAL A 30 9.39 -13.70 7.82
CA VAL A 30 9.20 -13.59 9.28
C VAL A 30 10.51 -13.24 9.98
N LYS A 31 11.63 -13.85 9.56
CA LYS A 31 12.96 -13.55 10.12
C LYS A 31 13.34 -12.09 9.88
N THR A 32 13.06 -11.58 8.69
CA THR A 32 13.31 -10.18 8.32
C THR A 32 12.46 -9.23 9.16
N PHE A 33 11.14 -9.48 9.27
CA PHE A 33 10.25 -8.61 10.03
C PHE A 33 10.44 -8.66 11.54
N ASN A 34 11.01 -9.76 12.07
CA ASN A 34 11.42 -9.80 13.47
C ASN A 34 12.44 -8.70 13.82
N LEU A 35 13.26 -8.24 12.87
CA LEU A 35 14.22 -7.14 13.08
C LEU A 35 13.55 -5.77 13.27
N VAL A 36 12.29 -5.62 12.85
CA VAL A 36 11.50 -4.38 12.93
C VAL A 36 10.20 -4.56 13.73
N ARG A 37 10.11 -5.65 14.50
CA ARG A 37 8.91 -5.97 15.28
C ARG A 37 8.56 -4.83 16.24
N GLY A 38 7.29 -4.44 16.23
CA GLY A 38 6.77 -3.35 17.05
C GLY A 38 6.95 -1.96 16.44
N ARG A 39 7.70 -1.83 15.33
CA ARG A 39 7.98 -0.56 14.64
C ARG A 39 7.12 -0.32 13.40
N VAL A 40 6.43 -1.36 12.94
CA VAL A 40 5.47 -1.32 11.83
C VAL A 40 4.09 -1.75 12.35
N ASP A 41 3.08 -0.99 12.00
CA ASP A 41 1.67 -1.17 12.36
C ASP A 41 0.93 -2.13 11.42
N GLY A 42 1.51 -2.40 10.24
CA GLY A 42 0.97 -3.33 9.26
C GLY A 42 1.95 -3.63 8.13
N ILE A 43 1.81 -4.83 7.56
CA ILE A 43 2.60 -5.34 6.44
C ILE A 43 1.63 -5.68 5.31
N SER A 44 1.71 -4.91 4.24
CA SER A 44 0.96 -5.16 3.02
C SER A 44 1.63 -6.22 2.18
N VAL A 45 0.83 -7.13 1.64
CA VAL A 45 1.31 -8.21 0.77
C VAL A 45 0.73 -8.01 -0.63
N SER A 46 1.55 -7.48 -1.53
CA SER A 46 1.17 -7.24 -2.92
C SER A 46 1.22 -8.55 -3.72
N GLU A 47 0.22 -8.75 -4.58
CA GLU A 47 0.26 -9.77 -5.64
C GLU A 47 1.46 -9.53 -6.55
N VAL A 48 2.16 -10.62 -6.87
CA VAL A 48 3.24 -10.63 -7.86
C VAL A 48 2.98 -11.79 -8.80
N GLU A 49 3.03 -11.47 -10.09
CA GLU A 49 3.09 -12.42 -11.19
C GLU A 49 4.41 -12.13 -11.92
N ILE A 50 5.20 -13.19 -12.16
CA ILE A 50 6.41 -13.15 -12.98
C ILE A 50 6.40 -14.39 -13.85
N GLU A 51 6.42 -14.22 -15.17
CA GLU A 51 6.46 -15.31 -16.15
C GLU A 51 5.31 -16.33 -15.97
N GLY A 52 4.15 -15.86 -15.50
CA GLY A 52 2.96 -16.69 -15.25
C GLY A 52 3.00 -17.47 -13.93
N ILE A 53 4.02 -17.27 -13.09
CA ILE A 53 4.05 -17.80 -11.72
C ILE A 53 3.53 -16.72 -10.77
N VAL A 54 2.51 -17.06 -9.99
CA VAL A 54 1.82 -16.15 -9.06
C VAL A 54 2.21 -16.50 -7.63
N GLY A 55 2.70 -15.53 -6.87
CA GLY A 55 2.96 -15.70 -5.45
C GLY A 55 1.67 -15.79 -4.63
N ASP A 56 1.62 -16.68 -3.63
CA ASP A 56 0.43 -16.84 -2.77
C ASP A 56 0.38 -15.75 -1.68
N THR A 57 -0.34 -14.68 -1.99
CA THR A 57 -0.54 -13.53 -1.10
C THR A 57 -1.32 -13.87 0.16
N ILE A 58 -2.34 -14.72 0.06
CA ILE A 58 -3.19 -15.08 1.20
C ILE A 58 -2.41 -16.00 2.15
N LYS A 59 -1.66 -16.97 1.62
CA LYS A 59 -0.78 -17.82 2.42
C LYS A 59 0.30 -16.99 3.13
N THR A 60 0.88 -16.02 2.43
CA THR A 60 1.84 -15.09 3.03
C THR A 60 1.21 -14.28 4.15
N CYS A 61 -0.03 -13.79 3.98
CA CYS A 61 -0.79 -13.12 5.04
C CYS A 61 -1.03 -14.05 6.24
N GLU A 62 -1.39 -15.31 6.00
CA GLU A 62 -1.58 -16.33 7.05
C GLU A 62 -0.32 -16.50 7.89
N VAL A 63 0.83 -16.69 7.24
CA VAL A 63 2.14 -16.85 7.91
C VAL A 63 2.49 -15.60 8.74
N LEU A 64 2.23 -14.40 8.23
CA LEU A 64 2.42 -13.15 8.99
C LEU A 64 1.51 -13.09 10.23
N LYS A 65 0.22 -13.42 10.10
CA LYS A 65 -0.73 -13.44 11.23
C LYS A 65 -0.34 -14.48 12.27
N GLN A 66 0.03 -15.70 11.87
CA GLN A 66 0.52 -16.75 12.78
C GLN A 66 1.75 -16.29 13.58
N ASN A 67 2.58 -15.43 12.99
CA ASN A 67 3.75 -14.83 13.63
C ASN A 67 3.48 -13.47 14.30
N ARG A 68 2.20 -13.15 14.55
CA ARG A 68 1.73 -11.95 15.27
C ARG A 68 2.13 -10.63 14.60
N PHE A 69 2.19 -10.61 13.28
CA PHE A 69 2.23 -9.37 12.50
C PHE A 69 0.82 -9.03 12.00
N GLU A 70 0.55 -7.75 11.78
CA GLU A 70 -0.69 -7.32 11.14
C GLU A 70 -0.54 -7.37 9.63
N ALA A 71 -1.11 -8.39 9.00
CA ALA A 71 -1.16 -8.51 7.54
C ALA A 71 -2.24 -7.59 6.96
N ILE A 72 -1.93 -6.98 5.83
CA ILE A 72 -2.85 -6.23 4.98
C ILE A 72 -2.89 -6.95 3.64
N TYR A 73 -4.03 -7.56 3.32
CA TYR A 73 -4.21 -8.24 2.04
C TYR A 73 -4.47 -7.20 0.97
N GLN A 74 -3.57 -7.13 0.00
CA GLN A 74 -3.55 -6.07 -0.97
C GLN A 74 -3.91 -6.64 -2.34
N THR A 75 -5.02 -6.16 -2.90
CA THR A 75 -5.63 -6.78 -4.08
C THR A 75 -6.22 -5.77 -5.04
N SER A 76 -6.33 -6.13 -6.32
CA SER A 76 -6.99 -5.34 -7.35
C SER A 76 -8.43 -5.81 -7.53
N THR A 77 -9.36 -4.87 -7.63
CA THR A 77 -10.77 -5.17 -7.94
C THR A 77 -11.02 -5.25 -9.45
N ARG A 78 -10.10 -4.74 -10.28
CA ARG A 78 -10.26 -4.63 -11.73
C ARG A 78 -10.34 -6.00 -12.42
N GLN A 79 -9.41 -6.89 -12.10
CA GLN A 79 -9.26 -8.18 -12.79
C GLN A 79 -10.21 -9.28 -12.25
N LYS A 80 -10.97 -8.98 -11.19
CA LYS A 80 -11.79 -9.96 -10.47
C LYS A 80 -13.27 -9.65 -10.65
N ASN A 81 -14.06 -10.66 -10.98
CA ASN A 81 -15.53 -10.55 -10.88
C ASN A 81 -15.97 -10.69 -9.39
N ARG A 82 -17.26 -10.42 -9.10
CA ARG A 82 -17.80 -10.48 -7.72
C ARG A 82 -17.54 -11.83 -7.03
N LEU A 83 -17.69 -12.95 -7.74
CA LEU A 83 -17.51 -14.28 -7.19
C LEU A 83 -16.05 -14.57 -6.85
N GLN A 84 -15.13 -14.19 -7.74
CA GLN A 84 -13.70 -14.33 -7.50
C GLN A 84 -13.25 -13.45 -6.33
N LEU A 85 -13.71 -12.20 -6.29
CA LEU A 85 -13.40 -11.29 -5.19
C LEU A 85 -13.94 -11.84 -3.86
N GLN A 86 -15.19 -12.30 -3.81
CA GLN A 86 -15.75 -12.92 -2.60
C GLN A 86 -14.97 -14.16 -2.17
N LYS A 87 -14.59 -15.02 -3.13
CA LYS A 87 -13.78 -16.21 -2.84
C LYS A 87 -12.45 -15.81 -2.18
N ASP A 88 -11.74 -14.86 -2.76
CA ASP A 88 -10.45 -14.40 -2.24
C ASP A 88 -10.61 -13.76 -0.85
N LEU A 89 -11.62 -12.92 -0.65
CA LEU A 89 -11.89 -12.30 0.65
C LEU A 89 -12.34 -13.31 1.71
N THR A 90 -13.06 -14.37 1.32
CA THR A 90 -13.39 -15.49 2.21
C THR A 90 -12.12 -16.20 2.67
N LEU A 91 -11.23 -16.55 1.74
CA LEU A 91 -9.94 -17.17 2.06
C LEU A 91 -9.07 -16.26 2.94
N ALA A 92 -9.05 -14.95 2.66
CA ALA A 92 -8.34 -13.98 3.48
C ALA A 92 -8.91 -13.91 4.91
N HIS A 93 -10.24 -13.92 5.06
CA HIS A 93 -10.89 -13.97 6.37
C HIS A 93 -10.55 -15.25 7.15
N GLU A 94 -10.59 -16.41 6.49
CA GLU A 94 -10.22 -17.70 7.08
C GLU A 94 -8.74 -17.73 7.52
N ALA A 95 -7.85 -17.06 6.77
CA ALA A 95 -6.45 -16.84 7.14
C ALA A 95 -6.27 -15.82 8.30
N GLY A 96 -7.34 -15.24 8.81
CA GLY A 96 -7.34 -14.27 9.91
C GLY A 96 -6.99 -12.85 9.49
N VAL A 97 -7.06 -12.52 8.20
CA VAL A 97 -6.84 -11.17 7.70
C VAL A 97 -8.02 -10.27 8.07
N GLU A 98 -7.70 -9.10 8.62
CA GLU A 98 -8.69 -8.10 9.05
C GLU A 98 -8.55 -6.77 8.28
N ASN A 99 -7.53 -6.65 7.44
CA ASN A 99 -7.18 -5.40 6.75
C ASN A 99 -7.04 -5.65 5.25
N LEU A 100 -7.69 -4.81 4.46
CA LEU A 100 -7.60 -4.80 3.01
C LEU A 100 -6.93 -3.52 2.54
N LEU A 101 -6.19 -3.62 1.45
CA LEU A 101 -5.72 -2.47 0.70
C LEU A 101 -6.08 -2.68 -0.77
N VAL A 102 -7.08 -1.95 -1.24
CA VAL A 102 -7.58 -2.06 -2.60
C VAL A 102 -7.00 -0.98 -3.47
N PHE A 103 -6.70 -1.34 -4.71
CA PHE A 103 -6.32 -0.40 -5.73
C PHE A 103 -7.33 -0.47 -6.85
N THR A 104 -7.84 0.70 -7.19
CA THR A 104 -8.91 0.87 -8.17
C THR A 104 -8.33 1.14 -9.56
N GLU A 105 -7.12 1.71 -9.63
CA GLU A 105 -6.27 1.71 -10.82
C GLU A 105 -4.99 0.89 -10.61
N ASP A 106 -4.36 0.48 -11.71
CA ASP A 106 -3.10 -0.26 -11.68
C ASP A 106 -1.91 0.70 -11.54
N TYR A 107 -1.75 1.26 -10.34
CA TYR A 107 -0.67 2.20 -10.02
C TYR A 107 0.61 1.50 -9.53
N ARG A 108 0.65 0.17 -9.45
CA ARG A 108 1.71 -0.49 -8.69
C ARG A 108 2.92 -0.85 -9.51
N ILE A 109 4.06 -0.72 -8.84
CA ILE A 109 5.38 -1.13 -9.29
C ILE A 109 5.52 -2.62 -8.95
N THR A 110 4.79 -3.47 -9.68
CA THR A 110 4.97 -4.93 -9.64
C THR A 110 5.48 -5.40 -10.99
N GLY A 111 6.28 -6.47 -10.97
CA GLY A 111 7.27 -6.83 -12.01
C GLY A 111 6.73 -6.95 -13.44
N ASP A 112 5.45 -7.27 -13.61
CA ASP A 112 4.84 -7.54 -14.91
C ASP A 112 3.90 -6.42 -15.43
N SER A 113 3.60 -5.36 -14.65
CA SER A 113 2.65 -4.31 -15.06
C SER A 113 3.19 -3.29 -16.09
N LEU A 114 4.41 -3.50 -16.62
CA LEU A 114 5.11 -2.59 -17.53
C LEU A 114 4.43 -2.35 -18.89
N GLN A 115 3.33 -3.04 -19.22
CA GLN A 115 2.68 -2.95 -20.54
C GLN A 115 1.19 -2.57 -20.58
N GLU A 116 0.48 -2.42 -19.47
CA GLU A 116 -0.98 -2.18 -19.52
C GLU A 116 -1.40 -0.83 -18.94
N ILE A 117 -1.10 0.26 -19.66
CA ILE A 117 -1.77 1.55 -19.42
C ILE A 117 -2.94 1.67 -20.39
N MET A 118 -4.10 1.10 -20.01
CA MET A 118 -5.38 1.47 -20.61
C MET A 118 -6.41 1.82 -19.53
N PHE A 119 -6.74 3.12 -19.50
CA PHE A 119 -7.81 3.76 -18.75
C PHE A 119 -9.10 2.94 -18.75
N PHE A 120 -9.62 2.55 -17.58
CA PHE A 120 -11.05 2.25 -17.38
C PHE A 120 -11.42 2.27 -15.90
N HIS A 121 -12.62 2.79 -15.61
CA HIS A 121 -13.19 3.12 -14.32
C HIS A 121 -13.18 2.00 -13.28
N VAL A 122 -13.09 2.48 -12.04
CA VAL A 122 -13.32 1.79 -10.78
C VAL A 122 -14.71 1.15 -10.75
N ASP A 123 -14.79 -0.13 -10.39
CA ASP A 123 -16.05 -0.77 -10.01
C ASP A 123 -16.12 -0.85 -8.47
N SER A 124 -16.13 0.33 -7.86
CA SER A 124 -16.31 0.58 -6.42
C SER A 124 -17.59 -0.10 -5.93
N GLY A 125 -18.63 -0.08 -6.77
CA GLY A 125 -19.90 -0.78 -6.55
C GLY A 125 -19.76 -2.30 -6.41
N LYS A 126 -18.94 -2.97 -7.23
CA LYS A 126 -18.64 -4.40 -7.07
C LYS A 126 -17.97 -4.70 -5.74
N LEU A 127 -16.98 -3.90 -5.35
CA LEU A 127 -16.31 -4.07 -4.05
C LEU A 127 -17.31 -3.85 -2.90
N ALA A 128 -18.09 -2.76 -2.96
CA ALA A 128 -19.11 -2.44 -1.98
C ALA A 128 -20.09 -3.61 -1.81
N SER A 129 -20.61 -4.12 -2.94
CA SER A 129 -21.53 -5.25 -2.98
C SER A 129 -20.93 -6.48 -2.29
N VAL A 130 -19.69 -6.88 -2.62
CA VAL A 130 -19.07 -8.05 -1.98
C VAL A 130 -18.87 -7.83 -0.48
N LEU A 131 -18.36 -6.66 -0.07
CA LEU A 131 -18.11 -6.36 1.34
C LEU A 131 -19.42 -6.32 2.16
N GLU A 132 -20.50 -5.80 1.59
CA GLU A 132 -21.81 -5.76 2.21
C GLU A 132 -22.37 -7.17 2.45
N HIS A 133 -22.40 -8.03 1.42
CA HIS A 133 -22.87 -9.41 1.57
C HIS A 133 -22.04 -10.18 2.61
N MET A 134 -20.72 -10.05 2.59
CA MET A 134 -19.85 -10.69 3.59
C MET A 134 -20.11 -10.18 5.01
N ARG A 135 -20.46 -8.90 5.18
CA ARG A 135 -20.85 -8.32 6.48
C ARG A 135 -22.20 -8.86 6.95
N GLU A 136 -23.11 -9.08 6.03
CA GLU A 136 -24.43 -9.65 6.30
C GLU A 136 -24.36 -11.15 6.59
N GLY A 137 -23.31 -11.83 6.14
CA GLY A 137 -23.12 -13.27 6.29
C GLY A 137 -23.73 -14.03 5.14
N GLU A 138 -23.68 -13.46 3.94
CA GLU A 138 -24.25 -14.02 2.72
C GLU A 138 -23.23 -13.97 1.58
N THR A 139 -23.39 -14.85 0.60
CA THR A 139 -22.71 -14.75 -0.69
C THR A 139 -23.41 -13.71 -1.56
N VAL A 140 -22.73 -13.20 -2.58
CA VAL A 140 -23.29 -12.32 -3.62
C VAL A 140 -24.44 -12.95 -4.43
N ASP A 141 -24.63 -14.27 -4.30
CA ASP A 141 -25.75 -15.02 -4.90
C ASP A 141 -26.89 -15.28 -3.88
N GLY A 142 -26.81 -14.71 -2.67
CA GLY A 142 -27.84 -14.82 -1.62
C GLY A 142 -27.85 -16.14 -0.84
N LYS A 143 -26.72 -16.86 -0.77
CA LYS A 143 -26.59 -18.05 0.09
C LYS A 143 -25.96 -17.66 1.42
N GLU A 144 -26.39 -18.29 2.50
CA GLU A 144 -25.80 -18.07 3.82
C GLU A 144 -24.32 -18.51 3.86
N LEU A 145 -23.47 -17.63 4.40
CA LEU A 145 -22.09 -17.93 4.77
C LEU A 145 -22.05 -18.39 6.24
N PRO A 146 -21.16 -19.32 6.60
CA PRO A 146 -21.04 -19.78 7.99
C PRO A 146 -20.41 -18.73 8.94
N PHE A 147 -20.07 -17.56 8.43
CA PHE A 147 -19.42 -16.47 9.16
C PHE A 147 -19.90 -15.11 8.64
N LYS A 148 -19.63 -14.06 9.43
CA LYS A 148 -19.68 -12.66 8.99
C LYS A 148 -18.27 -12.11 9.01
N ALA A 149 -17.90 -11.36 7.97
CA ALA A 149 -16.57 -10.76 7.86
C ALA A 149 -16.67 -9.25 7.69
N GLU A 150 -15.79 -8.52 8.37
CA GLU A 150 -15.64 -7.09 8.21
C GLU A 150 -14.15 -6.74 8.17
N PHE A 151 -13.75 -5.99 7.16
CA PHE A 151 -12.37 -5.58 6.96
C PHE A 151 -12.19 -4.09 7.21
N VAL A 152 -11.01 -3.70 7.70
CA VAL A 152 -10.52 -2.33 7.60
C VAL A 152 -10.08 -2.10 6.17
N LEU A 153 -10.78 -1.21 5.45
CA LEU A 153 -10.51 -0.95 4.04
C LEU A 153 -9.56 0.24 3.88
N GLY A 154 -8.41 0.02 3.25
CA GLY A 154 -7.57 1.08 2.68
C GLY A 154 -7.78 1.18 1.17
N SER A 155 -7.70 2.38 0.62
CA SER A 155 -7.81 2.60 -0.84
C SER A 155 -6.62 3.38 -1.39
N GLY A 156 -6.02 2.90 -2.48
CA GLY A 156 -4.98 3.60 -3.22
C GLY A 156 -5.54 4.84 -3.96
N VAL A 157 -4.79 5.95 -3.98
CA VAL A 157 -5.14 7.21 -4.67
C VAL A 157 -3.92 7.90 -5.29
N GLU A 158 -4.11 8.60 -6.41
CA GLU A 158 -3.03 9.39 -7.04
C GLU A 158 -2.91 10.78 -6.39
N SER A 159 -1.74 11.05 -5.79
CA SER A 159 -1.48 12.32 -5.08
C SER A 159 -0.70 13.35 -5.87
N SER A 160 -0.18 12.97 -7.05
CA SER A 160 0.65 13.86 -7.86
C SER A 160 -0.13 15.04 -8.45
N TRP A 161 -1.43 15.18 -8.26
CA TRP A 161 -2.18 16.35 -8.75
C TRP A 161 -1.93 17.63 -7.92
N GLY A 162 -1.51 17.49 -6.67
CA GLY A 162 -1.48 18.61 -5.73
C GLY A 162 -2.87 19.20 -5.53
N LYS A 163 -3.02 20.53 -5.65
CA LYS A 163 -4.32 21.20 -5.46
C LYS A 163 -5.34 20.94 -6.60
N ASN A 164 -4.89 20.48 -7.77
CA ASN A 164 -5.72 20.36 -8.98
C ASN A 164 -6.18 18.92 -9.17
N VAL A 165 -6.74 18.30 -8.11
CA VAL A 165 -7.27 16.94 -8.20
C VAL A 165 -8.43 16.92 -9.20
N PRO A 166 -8.41 16.04 -10.22
CA PRO A 166 -9.49 15.92 -11.18
C PRO A 166 -10.84 15.62 -10.50
N GLU A 167 -11.95 16.12 -11.05
CA GLU A 167 -13.29 15.88 -10.50
C GLU A 167 -13.63 14.39 -10.42
N LEU A 168 -13.17 13.60 -11.39
CA LEU A 168 -13.38 12.15 -11.39
C LEU A 168 -12.69 11.48 -10.20
N GLU A 169 -11.43 11.84 -9.92
CA GLU A 169 -10.67 11.32 -8.77
C GLU A 169 -11.36 11.71 -7.44
N MET A 170 -11.84 12.95 -7.34
CA MET A 170 -12.60 13.39 -6.16
C MET A 170 -13.88 12.56 -5.97
N LYS A 171 -14.58 12.26 -7.06
CA LYS A 171 -15.78 11.41 -7.01
C LYS A 171 -15.45 9.97 -6.62
N GLU A 172 -14.37 9.40 -7.13
CA GLU A 172 -13.94 8.05 -6.75
C GLU A 172 -13.54 7.97 -5.27
N MET A 173 -12.86 8.99 -4.75
CA MET A 173 -12.59 9.12 -3.31
C MET A 173 -13.87 9.26 -2.48
N GLU A 174 -14.86 10.01 -2.96
CA GLU A 174 -16.18 10.14 -2.31
C GLU A 174 -16.91 8.78 -2.26
N GLU A 175 -16.94 8.04 -3.38
CA GLU A 175 -17.54 6.71 -3.45
C GLU A 175 -16.84 5.72 -2.49
N MET A 176 -15.51 5.70 -2.49
CA MET A 176 -14.73 4.86 -1.57
C MET A 176 -14.94 5.26 -0.10
N THR A 177 -15.13 6.55 0.19
CA THR A 177 -15.51 7.03 1.53
C THR A 177 -16.88 6.48 1.91
N GLY A 178 -17.85 6.49 0.99
CA GLY A 178 -19.19 5.93 1.20
C GLY A 178 -19.22 4.42 1.51
N ILE A 179 -18.25 3.66 0.98
CA ILE A 179 -18.07 2.22 1.29
C ILE A 179 -17.56 1.99 2.72
N GLY A 180 -16.97 3.02 3.34
CA GLY A 180 -16.34 2.94 4.66
C GLY A 180 -14.83 2.76 4.62
N THR A 181 -14.16 3.37 3.62
CA THR A 181 -12.69 3.41 3.58
C THR A 181 -12.14 4.07 4.86
N GLY A 182 -11.26 3.35 5.55
CA GLY A 182 -10.63 3.79 6.79
C GLY A 182 -9.37 4.63 6.60
N TYR A 183 -8.73 4.55 5.43
CA TYR A 183 -7.59 5.41 5.06
C TYR A 183 -7.35 5.41 3.54
N PHE A 184 -6.81 6.52 3.03
CA PHE A 184 -6.27 6.60 1.68
C PHE A 184 -4.76 6.37 1.69
N LEU A 185 -4.27 5.53 0.79
CA LEU A 185 -2.84 5.33 0.54
C LEU A 185 -2.46 6.04 -0.75
N THR A 186 -1.49 6.94 -0.72
CA THR A 186 -1.12 7.71 -1.92
C THR A 186 -0.05 7.02 -2.75
N THR A 187 0.12 7.46 -4.00
CA THR A 187 1.34 7.21 -4.79
C THR A 187 2.61 7.77 -4.11
N PRO A 188 3.83 7.31 -4.51
CA PRO A 188 5.09 7.75 -3.92
C PRO A 188 5.27 9.28 -3.86
N VAL A 189 5.59 9.78 -2.67
CA VAL A 189 5.78 11.23 -2.45
C VAL A 189 7.25 11.62 -2.53
N PHE A 190 7.59 12.47 -3.50
CA PHE A 190 8.91 13.11 -3.63
C PHE A 190 8.88 14.65 -3.55
N ASP A 191 7.69 15.25 -3.67
CA ASP A 191 7.45 16.70 -3.60
C ASP A 191 6.47 16.98 -2.47
N LEU A 192 7.00 17.41 -1.32
CA LEU A 192 6.22 17.64 -0.10
C LEU A 192 5.25 18.82 -0.25
N ASP A 193 5.64 19.89 -0.93
CA ASP A 193 4.81 21.08 -1.12
C ASP A 193 3.59 20.76 -2.00
N ARG A 194 3.79 19.91 -3.02
CA ARG A 194 2.70 19.43 -3.86
C ARG A 194 1.80 18.47 -3.10
N PHE A 195 2.38 17.56 -2.33
CA PHE A 195 1.64 16.61 -1.52
C PHE A 195 0.80 17.29 -0.42
N GLU A 196 1.33 18.29 0.26
CA GLU A 196 0.58 19.06 1.27
C GLU A 196 -0.67 19.71 0.68
N LYS A 197 -0.56 20.25 -0.55
CA LYS A 197 -1.71 20.80 -1.29
C LYS A 197 -2.74 19.73 -1.62
N PHE A 198 -2.32 18.53 -1.98
CA PHE A 198 -3.22 17.41 -2.22
C PHE A 198 -3.96 17.03 -0.92
N VAL A 199 -3.24 16.86 0.19
CA VAL A 199 -3.85 16.49 1.49
C VAL A 199 -4.90 17.53 1.89
N LYS A 200 -4.61 18.83 1.78
CA LYS A 200 -5.58 19.90 2.06
C LYS A 200 -6.82 19.84 1.17
N THR A 201 -6.67 19.45 -0.09
CA THR A 201 -7.82 19.30 -1.00
C THR A 201 -8.72 18.12 -0.59
N VAL A 202 -8.14 17.00 -0.16
CA VAL A 202 -8.89 15.76 0.15
C VAL A 202 -9.30 15.65 1.63
N GLU A 203 -8.81 16.56 2.49
CA GLU A 203 -9.18 16.62 3.92
C GLU A 203 -10.70 16.70 4.15
N THR A 204 -11.44 17.26 3.18
CA THR A 204 -12.90 17.31 3.15
C THR A 204 -13.59 15.94 3.30
N PHE A 205 -12.93 14.83 2.96
CA PHE A 205 -13.51 13.50 3.12
C PHE A 205 -13.44 12.97 4.56
N GLY A 206 -12.62 13.59 5.43
CA GLY A 206 -12.45 13.14 6.82
C GLY A 206 -11.77 11.77 6.98
N VAL A 207 -11.17 11.25 5.89
CA VAL A 207 -10.45 9.97 5.87
C VAL A 207 -8.95 10.24 5.99
N PRO A 208 -8.23 9.56 6.91
CA PRO A 208 -6.77 9.68 7.05
C PRO A 208 -6.03 9.39 5.74
N VAL A 209 -4.99 10.17 5.46
CA VAL A 209 -4.09 9.98 4.33
C VAL A 209 -2.76 9.41 4.81
N ILE A 210 -2.32 8.33 4.18
CA ILE A 210 -1.06 7.63 4.41
C ILE A 210 -0.19 7.83 3.17
N ALA A 211 0.99 8.42 3.35
CA ALA A 211 1.89 8.75 2.26
C ALA A 211 2.78 7.55 1.91
N GLU A 212 2.81 7.15 0.64
CA GLU A 212 3.78 6.15 0.19
C GLU A 212 5.19 6.77 0.10
N VAL A 213 6.17 6.07 0.67
CA VAL A 213 7.57 6.47 0.68
C VAL A 213 8.42 5.31 0.17
N MET A 214 9.04 5.53 -0.98
CA MET A 214 9.86 4.52 -1.63
C MET A 214 11.32 4.58 -1.21
N ILE A 215 11.91 3.42 -0.95
CA ILE A 215 13.35 3.31 -0.71
C ILE A 215 14.11 3.32 -2.04
N LEU A 216 14.69 4.47 -2.40
CA LEU A 216 15.52 4.63 -3.60
C LEU A 216 17.01 4.35 -3.31
N ARG A 217 17.44 3.10 -3.58
CA ARG A 217 18.80 2.63 -3.27
C ARG A 217 19.88 3.24 -4.19
N THR A 218 19.55 3.53 -5.43
CA THR A 218 20.52 4.00 -6.43
C THR A 218 19.92 5.00 -7.41
N ALA A 219 20.77 5.82 -8.03
CA ALA A 219 20.36 6.68 -9.15
C ALA A 219 19.85 5.88 -10.36
N GLY A 220 20.35 4.66 -10.56
CA GLY A 220 19.87 3.76 -11.61
C GLY A 220 18.39 3.40 -11.42
N MET A 221 18.01 3.10 -10.18
CA MET A 221 16.62 2.81 -9.81
C MET A 221 15.70 4.02 -10.08
N GLY A 222 16.10 5.23 -9.69
CA GLY A 222 15.31 6.43 -10.01
C GLY A 222 15.16 6.67 -11.52
N ARG A 223 16.22 6.46 -12.30
CA ARG A 223 16.16 6.54 -13.77
C ARG A 223 15.29 5.44 -14.40
N PHE A 224 15.30 4.25 -13.83
CA PHE A 224 14.47 3.14 -14.27
C PHE A 224 12.98 3.49 -14.11
N LEU A 225 12.60 3.95 -12.92
CA LEU A 225 11.22 4.39 -12.63
C LEU A 225 10.76 5.50 -13.58
N ASN A 226 11.60 6.51 -13.82
CA ASN A 226 11.26 7.58 -14.75
C ASN A 226 11.10 7.12 -16.20
N ARG A 227 11.84 6.08 -16.61
CA ARG A 227 11.84 5.58 -17.99
C ARG A 227 10.69 4.62 -18.26
N HIS A 228 10.43 3.72 -17.31
CA HIS A 228 9.58 2.55 -17.54
C HIS A 228 8.22 2.65 -16.85
N PHE A 229 8.07 3.54 -15.87
CA PHE A 229 6.84 3.65 -15.09
C PHE A 229 6.14 4.98 -15.33
N LYS A 230 6.72 6.09 -14.84
CA LYS A 230 6.13 7.42 -14.99
C LYS A 230 7.22 8.46 -15.16
N SER A 231 7.22 9.11 -16.32
CA SER A 231 8.18 10.17 -16.62
C SER A 231 8.08 11.28 -15.56
N GLY A 232 9.23 11.63 -14.98
CA GLY A 232 9.32 12.66 -13.95
C GLY A 232 8.82 12.25 -12.57
N LEU A 233 8.53 10.97 -12.32
CA LEU A 233 8.13 10.48 -10.99
C LEU A 233 9.19 10.79 -9.93
N VAL A 234 10.44 10.42 -10.19
CA VAL A 234 11.58 10.69 -9.32
C VAL A 234 12.26 11.99 -9.77
N PRO A 235 12.28 13.03 -8.93
CA PRO A 235 12.95 14.29 -9.26
C PRO A 235 14.44 14.14 -9.59
N GLU A 236 14.92 14.91 -10.56
CA GLU A 236 16.33 14.83 -11.00
C GLU A 236 17.32 15.13 -9.86
N TRP A 237 16.98 16.02 -8.92
CA TRP A 237 17.85 16.31 -7.78
C TRP A 237 18.06 15.09 -6.88
N ILE A 238 17.07 14.21 -6.75
CA ILE A 238 17.19 12.93 -6.02
C ILE A 238 18.15 12.00 -6.77
N ILE A 239 17.96 11.85 -8.07
CA ILE A 239 18.82 11.02 -8.92
C ILE A 239 20.27 11.51 -8.84
N GLN A 240 20.50 12.82 -8.89
CA GLN A 240 21.82 13.43 -8.76
C GLN A 240 22.41 13.25 -7.36
N LYS A 241 21.63 13.40 -6.29
CA LYS A 241 22.05 13.17 -4.89
C LYS A 241 22.57 11.73 -4.73
N LEU A 242 21.84 10.75 -5.26
CA LEU A 242 22.24 9.33 -5.22
C LEU A 242 23.42 9.02 -6.16
N ALA A 243 23.55 9.70 -7.29
CA ALA A 243 24.63 9.47 -8.26
C ALA A 243 25.98 10.00 -7.76
N LYS A 244 25.98 11.15 -7.07
CA LYS A 244 27.19 11.82 -6.57
C LYS A 244 27.64 11.30 -5.19
N ALA A 245 26.81 10.53 -4.51
CA ALA A 245 27.13 9.99 -3.19
C ALA A 245 28.29 9.00 -3.24
N SER A 246 29.31 9.22 -2.40
CA SER A 246 30.39 8.26 -2.18
C SER A 246 29.89 6.99 -1.48
N ASP A 247 28.99 7.16 -0.51
CA ASP A 247 28.26 6.09 0.15
C ASP A 247 26.78 6.12 -0.25
N LYS A 248 26.43 5.26 -1.22
CA LYS A 248 25.08 5.17 -1.78
C LYS A 248 24.05 4.72 -0.75
N GLN A 249 24.42 3.81 0.14
CA GLN A 249 23.51 3.29 1.16
C GLN A 249 23.16 4.39 2.17
N LYS A 250 24.17 5.11 2.67
CA LYS A 250 23.97 6.23 3.58
C LYS A 250 23.14 7.35 2.94
N ALA A 251 23.39 7.67 1.67
CA ALA A 251 22.61 8.66 0.94
C ALA A 251 21.13 8.26 0.78
N SER A 252 20.85 6.98 0.45
CA SER A 252 19.49 6.43 0.38
C SER A 252 18.77 6.53 1.73
N ILE A 253 19.44 6.13 2.82
CA ILE A 253 18.88 6.17 4.18
C ILE A 253 18.52 7.60 4.59
N TYR A 254 19.40 8.57 4.34
CA TYR A 254 19.09 9.96 4.65
C TYR A 254 18.02 10.57 3.76
N LEU A 255 18.01 10.24 2.46
CA LEU A 255 16.95 10.70 1.57
C LEU A 255 15.56 10.26 2.08
N PHE A 256 15.43 8.98 2.45
CA PHE A 256 14.21 8.46 3.05
C PHE A 256 13.86 9.19 4.35
N ALA A 257 14.83 9.36 5.26
CA ALA A 257 14.60 10.03 6.53
C ALA A 257 14.20 11.51 6.37
N ASP A 258 14.79 12.22 5.40
CA ASP A 258 14.44 13.60 5.05
C ASP A 258 12.97 13.69 4.62
N ILE A 259 12.55 12.81 3.69
CA ILE A 259 11.16 12.76 3.19
C ILE A 259 10.18 12.42 4.33
N VAL A 260 10.45 11.37 5.10
CA VAL A 260 9.58 10.95 6.21
C VAL A 260 9.47 12.05 7.27
N THR A 261 10.56 12.77 7.54
CA THR A 261 10.52 13.86 8.52
C THR A 261 9.57 14.97 8.08
N GLY A 262 9.59 15.35 6.81
CA GLY A 262 8.66 16.36 6.28
C GLY A 262 7.20 15.88 6.23
N LEU A 263 6.96 14.58 6.05
CA LEU A 263 5.60 14.02 6.00
C LEU A 263 4.89 13.97 7.35
N LYS A 264 5.62 13.94 8.47
CA LYS A 264 5.04 13.83 9.82
C LYS A 264 4.06 14.94 10.17
N ASP A 265 4.24 16.13 9.60
CA ASP A 265 3.39 17.30 9.82
C ASP A 265 2.31 17.46 8.74
N ILE A 266 2.30 16.59 7.71
CA ILE A 266 1.42 16.71 6.54
C ILE A 266 0.34 15.63 6.54
N CYS A 267 0.65 14.39 6.93
CA CYS A 267 -0.27 13.26 6.81
C CYS A 267 -0.28 12.38 8.08
N GLN A 268 -1.19 11.41 8.13
CA GLN A 268 -1.44 10.60 9.32
C GLN A 268 -0.57 9.33 9.39
N GLY A 269 0.32 9.13 8.44
CA GLY A 269 1.26 8.02 8.45
C GLY A 269 2.00 7.86 7.12
N ILE A 270 2.85 6.84 7.08
CA ILE A 270 3.57 6.43 5.88
C ILE A 270 3.38 4.94 5.57
N HIS A 271 3.54 4.62 4.29
CA HIS A 271 3.62 3.28 3.75
C HIS A 271 4.94 3.10 3.02
N ILE A 272 5.78 2.16 3.46
CA ILE A 272 7.15 2.03 2.99
C ILE A 272 7.23 0.97 1.90
N ILE A 273 7.68 1.34 0.71
CA ILE A 273 8.00 0.40 -0.36
C ILE A 273 9.49 0.07 -0.31
N THR A 274 9.81 -1.19 0.00
CA THR A 274 11.19 -1.69 0.21
C THR A 274 11.89 -2.13 -1.07
N ILE A 275 11.14 -2.62 -2.06
CA ILE A 275 11.63 -3.12 -3.37
C ILE A 275 12.75 -4.15 -3.18
N GLY A 276 12.47 -5.25 -2.47
CA GLY A 276 13.44 -6.33 -2.24
C GLY A 276 14.63 -5.87 -1.38
N GLY A 277 14.35 -5.07 -0.36
CA GLY A 277 15.33 -4.49 0.56
C GLY A 277 14.88 -4.55 2.02
N GLU A 278 13.99 -5.48 2.31
CA GLU A 278 13.29 -5.65 3.59
C GLU A 278 14.30 -5.87 4.73
N GLU A 279 15.42 -6.56 4.46
CA GLU A 279 16.47 -6.85 5.44
C GLU A 279 17.17 -5.60 5.96
N LYS A 280 17.09 -4.49 5.22
CA LYS A 280 17.68 -3.21 5.57
C LYS A 280 16.67 -2.22 6.15
N LEU A 281 15.38 -2.55 6.19
CA LEU A 281 14.30 -1.66 6.64
C LEU A 281 14.60 -1.03 8.01
N ARG A 282 15.19 -1.80 8.94
CA ARG A 282 15.57 -1.30 10.28
C ARG A 282 16.41 -0.02 10.24
N TYR A 283 17.36 0.09 9.30
CA TYR A 283 18.25 1.25 9.21
C TYR A 283 17.52 2.51 8.73
N TYR A 284 16.52 2.34 7.85
CA TYR A 284 15.67 3.43 7.39
C TYR A 284 14.75 3.93 8.51
N LEU A 285 14.14 3.00 9.24
CA LEU A 285 13.33 3.34 10.42
C LEU A 285 14.15 4.05 11.50
N ASP A 286 15.41 3.63 11.74
CA ASP A 286 16.32 4.26 12.69
C ASP A 286 16.61 5.71 12.31
N ALA A 287 16.98 5.94 11.04
CA ALA A 287 17.29 7.28 10.55
C ALA A 287 16.07 8.23 10.60
N ALA A 288 14.87 7.71 10.31
CA ALA A 288 13.62 8.46 10.38
C ALA A 288 13.05 8.59 11.82
N LYS A 289 13.73 8.03 12.83
CA LYS A 289 13.30 7.99 14.23
C LYS A 289 11.89 7.42 14.39
N LEU A 290 11.57 6.38 13.62
CA LEU A 290 10.32 5.63 13.74
C LEU A 290 10.52 4.48 14.73
N ARG A 291 9.73 4.49 15.80
CA ARG A 291 9.80 3.54 16.91
C ARG A 291 8.75 2.46 16.77
#